data_AF-F0RQH4-F1
#
_entry.id   AF-F0RQH4-F1
#
_cell.length_a   1.000
_cell.length_b   1.000
_cell.length_c   1.000
_cell.angle_alpha   90.00
_cell.angle_beta   90.00
_cell.angle_gamma   90.00
#
_symmetry.space_group_name_H-M   'P 1'
#
loop_
_entity.id
_entity.type
_entity.pdbx_description
1 polymer ?
#
loop_
_entity_poly.entity_id
_entity_poly.type
_entity_poly.pdbx_seq_one_letter_code
_entity_poly.pdbx_strand_id
1 'polypeptide(L)'
;MKAITLKQNPHCRLPEPTHDVLLYGKKVGTVYHNLTGYVGLLPTADGRVFDPGEKGITSMRRLLPELNREWAAAEAQAADPAAFHAQQQAAFQGKLVP
;
A
#
# COMPACT_ATOMS: atom_id res chain seq x y z
N MET A 1 -9.47 -1.82 8.24
CA MET A 1 -9.64 -0.59 7.42
C MET A 1 -9.01 -0.82 6.04
N LYS A 2 -9.38 -0.04 5.02
CA LYS A 2 -8.66 -0.06 3.72
C LYS A 2 -7.52 0.95 3.79
N ALA A 3 -6.29 0.49 3.61
CA ALA A 3 -5.10 1.35 3.61
C ALA A 3 -5.05 2.20 2.34
N ILE A 4 -5.23 1.60 1.16
CA ILE A 4 -5.20 2.29 -0.14
C ILE A 4 -6.60 2.38 -0.74
N THR A 5 -6.97 3.57 -1.18
CA THR A 5 -8.21 3.81 -1.93
C THR A 5 -7.97 4.73 -3.13
N LEU A 6 -8.74 4.52 -4.20
CA LEU A 6 -8.78 5.42 -5.35
C LEU A 6 -10.05 6.24 -5.28
N LYS A 7 -9.91 7.56 -5.29
CA LYS A 7 -11.04 8.50 -5.31
C LYS A 7 -11.02 9.26 -6.62
N GLN A 8 -12.08 9.16 -7.41
CA GLN A 8 -12.20 9.97 -8.62
C GLN A 8 -12.17 11.46 -8.23
N ASN A 9 -11.34 12.24 -8.92
CA ASN A 9 -11.26 13.68 -8.73
C ASN A 9 -12.17 14.38 -9.75
N PRO A 10 -13.32 14.95 -9.33
CA PRO A 10 -14.27 15.58 -10.23
C PRO A 10 -13.81 16.97 -10.71
N HIS A 11 -12.74 17.53 -10.12
CA HIS A 11 -12.25 18.87 -10.45
C HIS A 11 -11.13 18.87 -11.50
N CYS A 12 -10.74 17.70 -12.02
CA CYS A 12 -9.78 17.64 -13.11
C CYS A 12 -10.47 17.99 -14.43
N ARG A 13 -10.00 19.07 -15.06
CA ARG A 13 -10.42 19.54 -16.40
C ARG A 13 -9.92 18.66 -17.55
N LEU A 14 -9.31 17.52 -17.25
CA LEU A 14 -8.87 16.57 -18.27
C LEU A 14 -10.10 15.88 -18.88
N PRO A 15 -10.06 15.51 -20.17
CA PRO A 15 -11.16 14.78 -20.82
C PRO A 15 -11.46 13.45 -20.12
N GLU A 16 -10.41 12.84 -19.57
CA GLU A 16 -10.44 11.57 -18.89
C GLU A 16 -10.44 11.74 -17.37
N PRO A 17 -11.18 10.92 -16.62
CA PRO A 17 -11.29 11.06 -15.17
C PRO A 17 -10.00 10.63 -14.46
N THR A 18 -9.34 11.57 -13.79
CA THR A 18 -8.22 11.25 -12.88
C THR A 18 -8.72 10.72 -11.54
N HIS A 19 -7.91 9.87 -10.90
CA HIS A 19 -8.20 9.32 -9.57
C HIS A 19 -7.07 9.67 -8.60
N ASP A 20 -7.39 10.25 -7.46
CA ASP A 20 -6.43 10.43 -6.37
C ASP A 20 -6.17 9.09 -5.66
N VAL A 21 -4.89 8.81 -5.41
CA VAL A 21 -4.43 7.69 -4.59
C VAL A 21 -4.38 8.17 -3.15
N LEU A 22 -5.22 7.58 -2.30
CA LEU A 22 -5.30 7.90 -0.88
C LEU A 22 -4.72 6.75 -0.06
N LEU A 23 -3.73 7.05 0.78
CA LEU A 23 -3.19 6.15 1.80
C LEU A 23 -3.73 6.59 3.18
N TYR A 24 -4.49 5.72 3.84
CA TYR A 24 -5.22 6.02 5.09
C TYR A 24 -5.98 7.35 5.02
N GLY A 25 -6.61 7.62 3.88
CA GLY A 25 -7.37 8.85 3.62
C GLY A 25 -6.54 10.09 3.24
N LYS A 26 -5.20 10.02 3.29
CA LYS A 26 -4.30 11.09 2.86
C LYS A 26 -3.90 10.91 1.40
N LYS A 27 -4.01 11.96 0.59
CA LYS A 27 -3.56 11.92 -0.81
C LYS A 27 -2.04 11.76 -0.86
N VAL A 28 -1.59 10.71 -1.53
CA VAL A 28 -0.16 10.41 -1.74
C VAL A 28 0.22 10.39 -3.22
N GLY A 29 -0.76 10.33 -4.12
CA GLY A 29 -0.52 10.31 -5.54
C GLY A 29 -1.78 10.52 -6.35
N THR A 30 -1.64 10.41 -7.67
CA THR A 30 -2.74 10.51 -8.62
C THR A 30 -2.50 9.50 -9.74
N VAL A 31 -3.55 8.74 -10.07
CA VAL A 31 -3.65 7.93 -11.27
C VAL A 31 -4.36 8.78 -12.32
N TYR A 32 -3.74 8.96 -13.48
CA TYR A 32 -4.33 9.65 -14.61
C TYR A 32 -4.47 8.70 -15.78
N HIS A 33 -5.44 8.99 -16.65
CA HIS A 33 -5.52 8.29 -17.92
C HIS A 33 -4.57 8.96 -18.91
N ASN A 34 -3.80 8.15 -19.62
CA ASN A 34 -3.00 8.60 -20.75
C ASN A 34 -3.87 8.54 -22.03
N LEU A 35 -3.43 7.82 -23.06
CA LEU A 35 -4.18 7.59 -24.31
C LEU A 35 -4.79 6.18 -24.37
N THR A 36 -4.12 5.22 -23.77
CA THR A 36 -4.40 3.78 -23.90
C THR A 36 -4.74 3.11 -22.57
N GLY A 37 -4.47 3.77 -21.44
CA GLY A 37 -4.88 3.30 -20.13
C GLY A 37 -4.53 4.22 -18.97
N TYR A 38 -4.82 3.76 -17.76
CA TYR A 38 -4.51 4.44 -16.50
C TYR A 38 -3.09 4.13 -16.06
N VAL A 39 -2.37 5.18 -15.67
CA VAL A 39 -1.00 5.15 -15.17
C VAL A 39 -0.95 5.88 -13.83
N GLY A 40 -0.21 5.33 -12.88
CA GLY A 40 0.02 5.97 -11.60
C GLY A 40 0.72 5.06 -10.61
N LEU A 41 1.43 5.68 -9.66
CA LEU A 41 2.18 4.97 -8.64
C LEU A 41 1.29 4.63 -7.44
N LEU A 42 1.38 3.39 -6.98
CA LEU A 42 0.67 2.89 -5.80
C LEU A 42 1.65 2.71 -4.64
N PRO A 43 1.33 3.18 -3.42
CA PRO A 43 2.20 2.99 -2.26
C PRO A 43 2.17 1.53 -1.79
N THR A 44 3.33 0.96 -1.50
CA THR A 44 3.47 -0.39 -0.92
C THR A 44 3.72 -0.29 0.59
N ALA A 45 3.44 -1.38 1.32
CA ALA A 45 3.61 -1.41 2.78
C ALA A 45 5.08 -1.23 3.22
N ASP A 46 6.04 -1.61 2.37
CA ASP A 46 7.48 -1.45 2.60
C ASP A 46 7.97 0.00 2.42
N GLY A 47 7.07 0.96 2.15
CA GLY A 47 7.41 2.36 1.88
C GLY A 47 7.94 2.61 0.46
N ARG A 48 7.92 1.61 -0.42
CA ARG A 48 8.24 1.76 -1.85
C ARG A 48 7.00 2.13 -2.66
N VAL A 49 7.21 2.47 -3.93
CA VAL A 49 6.14 2.68 -4.90
C VAL A 49 6.10 1.53 -5.90
N PHE A 50 4.89 1.03 -6.17
CA PHE A 50 4.62 0.04 -7.18
C PHE A 50 4.07 0.74 -8.42
N ASP A 51 4.71 0.50 -9.57
CA ASP A 51 4.19 0.92 -10.86
C ASP A 51 3.51 -0.28 -11.54
N PRO A 52 2.17 -0.32 -11.60
CA PRO A 52 1.42 -1.35 -12.31
C PRO A 52 1.56 -1.24 -13.84
N GLY A 53 2.23 -0.19 -14.33
CA GLY A 53 2.27 0.18 -15.73
C GLY A 53 0.91 0.65 -16.24
N GLU A 54 0.75 0.65 -17.55
CA GLU A 54 -0.48 1.08 -18.18
C GLU A 54 -1.55 -0.03 -18.13
N LYS A 55 -2.65 0.23 -17.43
CA LYS A 55 -3.76 -0.71 -17.28
C LYS A 55 -5.12 -0.01 -17.29
N GLY A 56 -6.18 -0.73 -17.65
CA GLY A 56 -7.55 -0.22 -17.48
C GLY A 56 -7.91 -0.01 -15.99
N ILE A 57 -8.81 0.94 -15.70
CA ILE A 57 -9.22 1.28 -14.32
C ILE A 57 -9.73 0.07 -13.53
N THR A 58 -10.40 -0.87 -14.20
CA THR A 58 -10.87 -2.11 -13.58
C THR A 58 -9.71 -2.99 -13.11
N SER A 59 -8.66 -3.14 -13.92
CA SER A 59 -7.46 -3.87 -13.53
C SER A 59 -6.71 -3.17 -12.40
N MET A 60 -6.64 -1.83 -12.43
CA MET A 60 -6.08 -1.04 -11.33
C MET A 60 -6.82 -1.28 -10.02
N ARG A 61 -8.16 -1.23 -10.06
CA ARG A 61 -9.01 -1.50 -8.88
C ARG A 61 -8.88 -2.92 -8.35
N ARG A 62 -8.55 -3.90 -9.21
CA ARG A 62 -8.30 -5.29 -8.81
C ARG A 62 -6.98 -5.51 -8.09
N LEU A 63 -6.01 -4.60 -8.23
CA LEU A 63 -4.73 -4.65 -7.52
C LEU A 63 -4.84 -4.10 -6.09
N LEU A 64 -5.79 -3.19 -5.84
CA LEU A 64 -5.95 -2.58 -4.52
C LEU A 64 -6.20 -3.58 -3.38
N PRO A 65 -7.01 -4.65 -3.53
CA PRO A 65 -7.19 -5.64 -2.47
C PRO A 65 -5.91 -6.38 -2.10
N GLU A 66 -5.03 -6.65 -3.07
CA GLU A 66 -3.75 -7.32 -2.84
C GLU A 66 -2.81 -6.42 -2.03
N LEU A 67 -2.62 -5.18 -2.47
CA LEU A 67 -1.84 -4.19 -1.73
C LEU A 67 -2.44 -3.93 -0.33
N ASN A 68 -3.76 -3.86 -0.21
CA ASN A 68 -4.41 -3.70 1.10
C ASN A 68 -4.16 -4.88 2.05
N ARG A 69 -3.96 -6.11 1.53
CA ARG A 69 -3.58 -7.26 2.35
C ARG A 69 -2.14 -7.13 2.83
N GLU A 70 -1.22 -6.67 1.98
CA GLU A 70 0.17 -6.39 2.37
C GLU A 70 0.23 -5.34 3.48
N TRP A 71 -0.52 -4.24 3.33
CA TRP A 71 -0.63 -3.20 4.36
C TRP A 71 -1.21 -3.74 5.67
N ALA A 72 -2.23 -4.60 5.63
CA ALA A 72 -2.77 -5.22 6.82
C ALA A 72 -1.76 -6.17 7.51
N ALA A 73 -0.97 -6.91 6.73
CA ALA A 73 0.07 -7.78 7.27
C ALA A 73 1.22 -6.98 7.91
N ALA A 74 1.64 -5.88 7.29
CA ALA A 74 2.64 -4.98 7.85
C ALA A 74 2.14 -4.28 9.12
N GLU A 75 0.87 -3.87 9.15
CA GLU A 75 0.24 -3.29 10.34
C GLU A 75 0.16 -4.30 11.50
N ALA A 76 -0.16 -5.56 11.21
CA ALA A 76 -0.16 -6.64 12.21
C ALA A 76 1.25 -6.91 12.77
N GLN A 77 2.29 -6.87 11.93
CA GLN A 77 3.68 -6.99 12.38
C GLN A 77 4.14 -5.80 13.22
N ALA A 78 3.72 -4.58 12.86
CA ALA A 78 4.02 -3.37 13.62
C ALA A 78 3.29 -3.34 14.99
N ALA A 79 2.10 -3.95 15.07
CA ALA A 79 1.31 -4.05 16.29
C ALA A 79 1.82 -5.11 17.28
N ASP A 80 2.72 -6.01 16.85
CA ASP A 80 3.38 -6.99 17.72
C ASP A 80 4.90 -6.70 17.90
N PRO A 81 5.27 -5.59 18.56
CA PRO A 81 6.65 -5.35 18.93
C PRO A 81 7.13 -6.31 20.04
N ALA A 82 6.22 -7.05 20.69
CA ALA A 82 6.53 -7.95 21.80
C ALA A 82 7.10 -9.30 21.34
N ALA A 83 6.63 -9.86 20.22
CA ALA A 83 7.17 -11.10 19.65
C ALA A 83 8.64 -10.97 19.25
N PHE A 84 9.06 -9.80 18.73
CA PHE A 84 10.45 -9.55 18.35
C PHE A 84 11.40 -9.45 19.56
N HIS A 85 10.94 -8.83 20.66
CA HIS A 85 11.71 -8.76 21.91
C HIS A 85 11.74 -10.09 22.68
N ALA A 86 10.64 -10.86 22.69
CA ALA A 86 10.58 -12.17 23.34
C ALA A 86 11.54 -13.19 22.70
N GLN A 87 11.70 -13.14 21.38
CA GLN A 87 12.61 -14.03 20.65
C GLN A 87 14.10 -13.68 20.88
N GLN A 88 14.44 -12.39 21.02
CA GLN A 88 15.80 -11.97 21.38
C GLN A 88 16.17 -12.31 22.83
N GLN A 89 15.23 -12.22 23.77
CA GLN A 89 15.49 -12.53 25.18
C GLN A 89 15.67 -14.05 25.40
N ALA A 90 14.90 -14.89 24.70
CA ALA A 90 15.04 -16.35 24.79
C ALA A 90 16.39 -16.85 24.22
N ALA A 91 16.91 -16.22 23.16
CA ALA A 91 18.21 -16.56 22.59
C ALA A 91 19.40 -16.18 23.50
N PHE A 92 19.25 -15.13 24.31
CA PHE A 92 20.28 -14.68 25.26
C PHE A 92 20.32 -15.53 26.53
N GLN A 93 19.18 -16.00 27.03
CA GLN A 93 19.11 -16.80 28.27
C GLN A 93 19.51 -18.28 28.11
N GLY A 94 19.70 -18.76 26.88
CA GLY A 94 20.15 -20.13 26.60
C GLY A 94 21.67 -20.36 26.69
N LYS A 95 22.47 -19.34 27.02
CA LYS A 95 23.94 -19.44 27.18
C LYS A 95 24.39 -18.99 28.57
N LEU A 96 23.93 -19.67 29.61
CA LEU A 96 24.68 -19.80 30.86
C LEU A 96 24.14 -21.04 31.55
N VAL A 97 24.90 -22.13 31.57
CA VAL A 97 25.60 -22.70 32.74
C VAL A 97 26.10 -24.09 32.29
N PRO A 98 27.19 -24.66 32.84
CA PRO A 98 28.00 -24.25 33.99
C PRO A 98 29.40 -23.72 33.65
#